data_AF-A0A2J6SZI9-F1
#
_entry.id   AF-A0A2J6SZI9-F1
#
_cell.length_a   1.000
_cell.length_b   1.000
_cell.length_c   1.000
_cell.angle_alpha   90.00
_cell.angle_beta   90.00
_cell.angle_gamma   90.00
#
_symmetry.space_group_name_H-M   'P 1'
#
loop_
_entity.id
_entity.type
_entity.pdbx_description
1 polymer ?
#
loop_
_entity_poly.entity_id
_entity_poly.type
_entity_poly.pdbx_seq_one_letter_code
_entity_poly.pdbx_strand_id
1 'polypeptide(L)'
;MPEIICNRVNCGKILADGEALLEHLRRDHPTNIQCYLCLATFGTNNKALIDHFEEKHPEVDGDLKVPCTYPGCRKTAVNSWYLSQHLVLDHGVRR
;
A
#
# COMPACT_ATOMS: atom_id res chain seq x y z
N MET A 1 15.00 -8.41 -27.02
CA MET A 1 15.06 -8.22 -25.56
C MET A 1 13.77 -7.53 -25.15
N PRO A 2 13.03 -8.00 -24.14
CA PRO A 2 11.81 -7.33 -23.72
C PRO A 2 12.17 -6.03 -23.00
N GLU A 3 11.77 -4.90 -23.58
CA GLU A 3 11.96 -3.58 -22.99
C GLU A 3 10.79 -3.27 -22.06
N ILE A 4 11.06 -3.04 -20.77
CA ILE A 4 10.03 -2.81 -19.76
C ILE A 4 9.86 -1.32 -19.53
N ILE A 5 8.70 -0.77 -19.87
CA ILE A 5 8.42 0.67 -19.78
C ILE A 5 7.74 0.98 -18.46
N CYS A 6 8.21 2.02 -17.77
CA CYS A 6 7.57 2.52 -16.55
C CYS A 6 6.25 3.22 -16.87
N ASN A 7 5.13 2.64 -16.42
CA ASN A 7 3.77 3.15 -16.61
C ASN A 7 3.35 4.26 -15.63
N ARG A 8 4.30 4.89 -14.92
CA ARG A 8 3.99 6.04 -14.08
C ARG A 8 3.77 7.29 -14.94
N VAL A 9 2.76 8.08 -14.57
CA VAL A 9 2.41 9.33 -15.26
C VAL A 9 3.65 10.21 -15.36
N ASN A 10 3.97 10.63 -16.59
CA ASN A 10 5.10 11.51 -16.90
C ASN A 10 6.51 10.94 -16.64
N CYS A 11 6.68 9.60 -16.57
CA CYS A 11 7.99 8.96 -16.44
C CYS A 11 8.57 8.48 -17.78
N GLY A 12 7.88 7.55 -18.48
CA GLY A 12 8.28 7.07 -19.81
C GLY A 12 9.65 6.36 -19.90
N LYS A 13 10.27 6.02 -18.76
CA LYS A 13 11.60 5.40 -18.68
C LYS A 13 11.52 3.94 -19.15
N ILE A 14 12.47 3.54 -19.99
CA ILE A 14 12.59 2.18 -20.52
C ILE A 14 13.70 1.46 -19.75
N LEU A 15 13.37 0.29 -19.20
CA LEU A 15 14.23 -0.50 -18.32
C LEU A 15 14.51 -1.87 -18.97
N ALA A 16 15.68 -2.43 -18.65
CA ALA A 16 16.18 -3.65 -19.28
C ALA A 16 15.47 -4.93 -18.79
N ASP A 17 14.96 -4.92 -17.55
CA ASP A 17 14.39 -6.08 -16.88
C ASP A 17 13.51 -5.66 -15.68
N GLY A 18 12.85 -6.65 -15.08
CA GLY A 18 11.90 -6.43 -13.99
C GLY A 18 12.55 -5.97 -12.68
N GLU A 19 13.79 -6.37 -12.39
CA GLU A 19 14.51 -5.94 -11.20
C GLU A 19 14.90 -4.46 -11.33
N ALA A 20 15.39 -4.07 -12.52
CA ALA A 20 15.67 -2.67 -12.84
C ALA A 20 14.42 -1.78 -12.76
N LEU A 21 13.25 -2.28 -13.19
CA LEU A 21 11.98 -1.58 -12.98
C LEU A 21 11.63 -1.45 -11.49
N LEU A 22 11.79 -2.51 -10.69
CA LEU A 22 11.47 -2.47 -9.25
C LEU A 22 12.39 -1.53 -8.46
N GLU A 23 13.67 -1.44 -8.81
CA GLU A 23 14.59 -0.47 -8.22
C GLU A 23 14.18 0.96 -8.62
N HIS A 24 13.92 1.19 -9.92
CA HIS A 24 13.45 2.47 -10.42
C HIS A 24 12.16 2.92 -9.74
N LEU A 25 11.17 2.04 -9.59
CA LEU A 25 9.92 2.34 -8.88
C LEU A 25 10.17 2.67 -7.41
N ARG A 26 11.15 2.04 -6.73
CA ARG A 26 11.48 2.36 -5.34
C ARG A 26 12.19 3.70 -5.19
N ARG A 27 13.07 4.06 -6.13
CA ARG A 27 13.88 5.29 -6.05
C ARG A 27 13.19 6.52 -6.63
N ASP A 28 12.65 6.42 -7.84
CA ASP A 28 12.06 7.55 -8.57
C ASP A 28 10.54 7.68 -8.32
N HIS A 29 9.86 6.60 -7.93
CA HIS A 29 8.41 6.58 -7.70
C HIS A 29 8.03 5.95 -6.35
N PRO A 30 8.64 6.40 -5.24
CA PRO A 30 8.37 5.83 -3.93
C PRO A 30 6.86 5.82 -3.71
N THR A 31 6.31 4.62 -3.58
CA THR A 31 4.88 4.45 -3.32
C THR A 31 4.68 4.84 -1.88
N ASN A 32 4.48 6.14 -1.67
CA ASN A 32 4.29 6.68 -0.35
C ASN A 32 2.99 6.14 0.22
N ILE A 33 3.07 5.64 1.44
CA ILE A 33 1.91 5.12 2.15
C ILE A 33 1.36 6.26 2.98
N GLN A 34 0.07 6.55 2.82
CA GLN A 34 -0.54 7.71 3.45
C GLN A 34 -1.48 7.29 4.59
N CYS A 35 -1.42 7.99 5.72
CA CYS A 35 -2.39 7.85 6.79
C CYS A 35 -3.75 8.37 6.32
N TYR A 36 -4.83 7.60 6.48
CA TYR A 36 -6.17 8.02 6.03
C TYR A 36 -6.85 9.01 6.99
N LEU A 37 -6.34 9.16 8.22
CA LEU A 37 -6.90 10.06 9.23
C LEU A 37 -6.37 11.48 9.09
N CYS A 38 -5.06 11.63 8.92
CA CYS A 38 -4.40 12.94 8.86
C CYS A 38 -3.72 13.22 7.52
N LEU A 39 -3.79 12.29 6.56
CA LEU A 39 -3.16 12.39 5.24
C LEU A 39 -1.63 12.55 5.29
N ALA A 40 -1.00 12.25 6.44
CA ALA A 40 0.44 12.23 6.58
C ALA A 40 1.05 11.17 5.65
N THR A 41 2.09 11.57 4.93
CA THR A 41 2.71 10.77 3.88
C THR A 41 3.99 10.13 4.43
N PHE A 42 4.06 8.81 4.37
CA PHE A 42 5.20 8.01 4.81
C PHE A 42 5.85 7.36 3.60
N GLY A 43 7.11 6.94 3.76
CA GLY A 43 7.80 6.19 2.70
C GLY A 43 7.13 4.84 2.42
N THR A 44 7.78 4.02 1.60
CA THR A 44 7.28 2.69 1.19
C THR A 44 7.26 1.64 2.32
N ASN A 45 7.70 1.98 3.53
CA ASN A 45 7.78 1.06 4.66
C ASN A 45 6.59 1.26 5.61
N ASN A 46 5.81 0.20 5.83
CA ASN A 46 4.67 0.20 6.74
C ASN A 46 5.06 0.49 8.20
N LYS A 47 6.30 0.23 8.62
CA LYS A 47 6.73 0.45 10.01
C LYS A 47 6.57 1.90 10.45
N ALA A 48 6.93 2.86 9.61
CA ALA A 48 6.81 4.28 9.92
C ALA A 48 5.34 4.74 10.01
N LEU A 49 4.46 4.12 9.21
CA LEU A 49 3.03 4.37 9.31
C LEU A 49 2.45 3.80 10.60
N ILE A 50 2.81 2.57 10.96
CA ILE A 50 2.32 1.90 12.17
C ILE A 50 2.71 2.70 13.42
N ASP A 51 3.98 3.07 13.53
CA ASP A 51 4.51 3.88 14.64
C ASP A 51 3.78 5.24 14.72
N HIS A 52 3.54 5.88 13.57
CA HIS A 52 2.72 7.08 13.51
C HIS A 52 1.28 6.88 14.00
N PHE A 53 0.64 5.76 13.67
CA PHE A 53 -0.70 5.45 14.15
C PHE A 53 -0.71 5.27 15.68
N GLU A 54 0.27 4.55 16.23
CA GLU A 54 0.43 4.35 17.67
C GLU A 54 0.66 5.70 18.41
N GLU A 55 1.48 6.59 17.85
CA GLU A 55 1.82 7.87 18.49
C GLU A 55 0.77 8.97 18.30
N LYS A 56 0.19 9.09 17.10
CA LYS A 56 -0.67 10.23 16.70
C LYS A 56 -2.14 9.89 16.67
N HIS A 57 -2.48 8.60 16.61
CA HIS A 57 -3.85 8.11 16.62
C HIS A 57 -4.05 7.03 17.70
N PRO A 58 -3.61 7.25 18.96
CA PRO A 58 -3.74 6.26 20.04
C PRO A 58 -5.20 5.96 20.41
N GLU A 59 -6.13 6.84 20.04
CA GLU A 59 -7.58 6.59 20.15
C GLU A 59 -8.08 5.47 19.21
N VAL A 60 -7.27 5.08 18.24
CA VAL A 60 -7.53 4.00 17.27
C VAL A 60 -6.87 2.68 17.69
N ASP A 61 -6.00 2.70 18.71
CA ASP A 61 -5.19 1.58 19.19
C ASP A 61 -6.01 0.38 19.70
N GLY A 62 -7.30 0.60 20.04
CA GLY A 62 -8.23 -0.47 20.42
C GLY A 62 -8.89 -1.23 19.26
N ASP A 63 -8.85 -0.70 18.03
CA ASP A 63 -9.60 -1.25 16.88
C ASP A 63 -8.79 -1.08 15.58
N LEU A 64 -7.49 -1.40 15.63
CA LEU A 64 -6.55 -1.34 14.50
C LEU A 64 -6.93 -2.39 13.44
N LYS A 65 -8.03 -2.09 12.75
CA LYS A 65 -8.60 -2.92 11.71
C LYS A 65 -8.12 -2.39 10.38
N VAL A 66 -7.29 -3.19 9.71
CA VAL A 66 -6.81 -2.94 8.35
C VAL A 66 -8.03 -2.74 7.45
N PRO A 67 -8.21 -1.54 6.86
CA PRO A 67 -9.37 -1.26 6.03
C PRO A 67 -9.30 -2.05 4.73
N CYS A 68 -10.45 -2.50 4.25
CA CYS A 68 -10.52 -3.15 2.96
C CYS A 68 -10.15 -2.17 1.84
N THR A 69 -9.27 -2.60 0.94
CA THR A 69 -8.86 -1.79 -0.22
C THR A 69 -9.75 -1.98 -1.44
N TYR A 70 -10.87 -2.73 -1.32
CA TYR A 70 -11.81 -2.95 -2.42
C TYR A 70 -12.75 -1.74 -2.59
N PRO A 71 -12.95 -1.24 -3.81
CA PRO A 71 -13.77 -0.06 -4.05
C PRO A 71 -15.23 -0.31 -3.61
N GLY A 72 -15.71 0.55 -2.71
CA GLY A 72 -17.07 0.46 -2.16
C GLY A 72 -17.19 -0.40 -0.89
N CYS A 73 -16.12 -1.08 -0.46
CA CYS A 73 -16.12 -1.81 0.81
C CYS A 73 -15.65 -0.93 1.97
N ARG A 74 -16.45 -0.85 3.04
CA ARG A 74 -16.13 -0.12 4.28
C ARG A 74 -15.79 -1.04 5.45
N LYS A 75 -15.62 -2.35 5.19
CA LYS A 75 -15.23 -3.31 6.23
C LYS A 75 -13.77 -3.13 6.60
N THR A 76 -13.47 -3.43 7.86
CA THR A 76 -12.13 -3.37 8.42
C THR A 76 -11.83 -4.70 9.11
N ALA A 77 -10.59 -5.19 9.01
CA ALA A 77 -10.19 -6.50 9.52
C ALA A 77 -9.06 -6.39 10.55
N VAL A 78 -9.13 -7.15 11.64
CA VAL A 78 -8.20 -7.05 12.79
C VAL A 78 -6.72 -7.28 12.46
N ASN A 79 -6.40 -7.89 11.33
CA ASN A 79 -5.03 -8.01 10.82
C ASN A 79 -5.02 -8.33 9.32
N SER A 80 -3.83 -8.33 8.73
CA SER A 80 -3.60 -8.57 7.29
C SER A 80 -4.07 -9.96 6.81
N TRP A 81 -4.04 -10.98 7.67
CA TRP A 81 -4.53 -12.33 7.33
C TRP A 81 -6.05 -12.33 7.17
N TYR A 82 -6.77 -11.78 8.15
CA TYR A 82 -8.22 -11.62 8.06
C TYR A 82 -8.62 -10.71 6.91
N LEU A 83 -7.85 -9.65 6.61
CA LEU A 83 -8.09 -8.83 5.45
C LEU A 83 -7.93 -9.63 4.15
N SER A 84 -6.87 -10.43 4.04
CA SER A 84 -6.62 -11.26 2.85
C SER A 84 -7.75 -12.28 2.66
N GLN A 85 -8.21 -12.90 3.74
CA GLN A 85 -9.36 -13.80 3.70
C GLN A 85 -10.66 -13.06 3.31
N HIS A 86 -10.89 -11.86 3.84
CA HIS A 86 -12.03 -11.02 3.47
C HIS A 86 -12.00 -10.65 1.98
N LEU A 87 -10.85 -10.25 1.44
CA LEU A 87 -10.71 -9.94 0.02
C LEU A 87 -11.03 -11.15 -0.87
N VAL A 88 -10.62 -12.35 -0.46
CA VAL A 88 -10.90 -13.58 -1.21
C VAL A 88 -12.37 -13.99 -1.11
N LEU A 89 -12.95 -13.97 0.09
CA LEU A 89 -14.31 -14.49 0.31
C LEU A 89 -15.41 -13.50 -0.10
N ASP A 90 -15.22 -12.22 0.18
CA ASP A 90 -16.25 -11.17 -0.02
C ASP A 90 -16.10 -10.51 -1.41
N HIS A 91 -14.90 -10.54 -1.98
CA HIS A 91 -14.59 -9.85 -3.24
C HIS A 91 -13.94 -10.73 -4.32
N GLY A 92 -13.56 -11.98 -4.00
CA GLY A 92 -12.87 -12.85 -4.96
C GLY A 92 -11.47 -12.38 -5.36
N VAL A 93 -10.89 -11.42 -4.63
CA VAL A 93 -9.59 -10.81 -4.96
C VAL A 93 -8.52 -11.43 -4.07
N ARG A 94 -7.48 -12.03 -4.68
CA ARG A 94 -6.24 -12.40 -3.97
C ARG A 94 -5.23 -11.26 -4.11
N ARG A 95 -4.65 -10.86 -2.98
CA ARG A 95 -3.49 -9.95 -2.93
C ARG A 95 -2.19 -10.72 -3.13
#